data_AF-A0A7C2JB30-F1
#
_entry.id   AF-A0A7C2JB30-F1
#
_cell.length_a   1.000
_cell.length_b   1.000
_cell.length_c   1.000
_cell.angle_alpha   90.00
_cell.angle_beta   90.00
_cell.angle_gamma   90.00
#
_symmetry.space_group_name_H-M   'P 1'
#
loop_
_entity.id
_entity.type
_entity.pdbx_description
1 polymer ?
#
loop_
_entity_poly.entity_id
_entity_poly.type
_entity_poly.pdbx_seq_one_letter_code
_entity_poly.pdbx_strand_id
1 'polypeptide(L)'
;VNGIVFLIIVFGLGMTLAITPLVSIARGREDKDQCGVILRQSLLLNSVITILLLGILLIVADMILYMNQEEAVALQAISYAKIIAFSIIPFMIFQVYRQFIEGLAFTKPAMYITLAAVLVNVFGNWVFIYGNLGLPAYGLDGAGYSTLITRSFMAATILTYVLKAQQYKQYEPSFKFRNINWPVLRELLRIGVPTGFQHFFEVGAFSFSAIMIGWLGSTQLAAHQIALSLASASFMVILGISAAGTIRVGHTYGRKNIQDVRKAGFLTTLFAASVMAFSGIIFILFRDKLPLIFTTDPDVIKTAATLIIVAALFQISDGAQAAGLGILRGITV
;
A
#
# COMPACT_ATOMS: atom_id res chain seq x y z
N VAL A 1 9.73 1.95 -16.56
CA VAL A 1 8.59 1.00 -16.68
C VAL A 1 7.95 0.69 -15.31
N ASN A 2 8.68 0.14 -14.33
CA ASN A 2 8.13 -0.18 -12.99
C ASN A 2 7.48 1.01 -12.26
N GLY A 3 8.04 2.22 -12.39
CA GLY A 3 7.46 3.42 -11.74
C GLY A 3 6.05 3.79 -12.21
N ILE A 4 5.74 3.63 -13.51
CA ILE A 4 4.41 3.97 -14.06
C ILE A 4 3.37 2.94 -13.59
N VAL A 5 3.72 1.66 -13.65
CA VAL A 5 2.87 0.57 -13.14
C VAL A 5 2.61 0.73 -11.64
N PHE A 6 3.64 1.13 -10.88
CA PHE A 6 3.52 1.38 -9.45
C PHE A 6 2.59 2.56 -9.15
N LEU A 7 2.70 3.68 -9.88
CA LEU A 7 1.81 4.85 -9.71
C LEU A 7 0.33 4.49 -9.91
N ILE A 8 0.03 3.67 -10.91
CA ILE A 8 -1.36 3.23 -11.19
C ILE A 8 -1.89 2.34 -10.06
N ILE A 9 -1.06 1.44 -9.52
CA ILE A 9 -1.42 0.59 -8.38
C ILE A 9 -1.64 1.43 -7.11
N VAL A 10 -0.81 2.45 -6.88
CA VAL A 10 -0.93 3.36 -5.73
C VAL A 10 -2.26 4.10 -5.73
N PHE A 11 -2.74 4.52 -6.90
CA PHE A 11 -4.07 5.12 -7.03
C PHE A 11 -5.18 4.15 -6.60
N GLY A 12 -5.12 2.89 -7.06
CA GLY A 12 -6.03 1.82 -6.63
C GLY A 12 -6.00 1.58 -5.12
N LEU A 13 -4.80 1.51 -4.55
CA LEU A 13 -4.60 1.38 -3.10
C LEU A 13 -5.24 2.54 -2.33
N GLY A 14 -5.04 3.78 -2.79
CA GLY A 14 -5.60 4.97 -2.16
C GLY A 14 -7.13 4.94 -2.07
N MET A 15 -7.81 4.42 -3.10
CA MET A 15 -9.27 4.27 -3.06
C MET A 15 -9.75 3.23 -2.05
N THR A 16 -9.00 2.14 -1.83
CA THR A 16 -9.35 1.13 -0.83
C THR A 16 -9.20 1.61 0.61
N LEU A 17 -8.35 2.62 0.88
CA LEU A 17 -8.14 3.17 2.22
C LEU A 17 -9.38 3.88 2.79
N ALA A 18 -10.36 4.25 1.95
CA ALA A 18 -11.63 4.83 2.39
C ALA A 18 -12.53 3.83 3.13
N ILE A 19 -12.31 2.52 2.95
CA ILE A 19 -13.16 1.47 3.53
C ILE A 19 -12.97 1.42 5.05
N THR A 20 -11.72 1.51 5.52
CA THR A 20 -11.33 1.38 6.93
C THR A 20 -12.02 2.39 7.84
N PRO A 21 -12.02 3.71 7.58
CA PRO A 21 -12.72 4.67 8.43
C PRO A 21 -14.23 4.44 8.44
N LEU A 22 -14.87 4.21 7.28
CA LEU A 22 -16.32 3.99 7.19
C LEU A 22 -16.78 2.76 7.98
N VAL A 23 -16.05 1.64 7.84
CA VAL A 23 -16.33 0.41 8.61
C VAL A 23 -16.09 0.63 10.10
N SER A 24 -15.04 1.36 10.48
CA SER A 24 -14.75 1.63 11.89
C SER A 24 -15.83 2.50 12.56
N ILE A 25 -16.38 3.49 11.84
CA ILE A 25 -17.47 4.35 12.32
C ILE A 25 -18.77 3.56 12.44
N ALA A 26 -19.13 2.77 11.41
CA ALA A 26 -20.33 1.93 11.43
C ALA A 26 -20.28 0.92 12.58
N ARG A 27 -19.12 0.32 12.82
CA ARG A 27 -18.89 -0.55 13.98
C ARG A 27 -19.04 0.20 15.30
N GLY A 28 -18.51 1.42 15.42
CA GLY A 28 -18.66 2.26 16.60
C GLY A 28 -20.12 2.63 16.90
N ARG A 29 -20.98 2.66 15.88
CA ARG A 29 -22.44 2.85 16.01
C ARG A 29 -23.20 1.55 16.34
N GLU A 30 -22.50 0.42 16.43
CA GLU A 30 -23.07 -0.92 16.55
C GLU A 30 -23.98 -1.34 15.38
N ASP A 31 -23.91 -0.62 14.25
CA ASP A 31 -24.70 -0.89 13.05
C ASP A 31 -24.02 -1.95 12.17
N LYS A 32 -24.38 -3.21 12.43
CA LYS A 32 -23.82 -4.38 11.74
C LYS A 32 -24.30 -4.47 10.30
N ASP A 33 -25.52 -4.03 10.01
CA ASP A 33 -26.07 -4.06 8.65
C ASP A 33 -25.35 -3.05 7.76
N GLN A 34 -25.07 -1.85 8.27
CA GLN A 34 -24.30 -0.84 7.55
C GLN A 34 -22.87 -1.34 7.22
N CYS A 35 -22.22 -2.07 8.13
CA CYS A 35 -20.92 -2.71 7.85
C CYS A 35 -20.99 -3.66 6.65
N GLY A 36 -22.03 -4.50 6.57
CA GLY A 36 -22.25 -5.41 5.45
C GLY A 36 -22.53 -4.68 4.13
N VAL A 37 -23.32 -3.59 4.17
CA VAL A 37 -23.57 -2.74 3.00
C VAL A 37 -22.28 -2.09 2.50
N ILE A 38 -21.45 -1.55 3.40
CA ILE A 38 -20.16 -0.95 3.03
C ILE A 38 -19.27 -1.97 2.33
N LEU A 39 -19.17 -3.20 2.83
CA LEU A 39 -18.38 -4.26 2.20
C LEU A 39 -18.85 -4.56 0.77
N ARG A 40 -20.16 -4.72 0.54
CA ARG A 40 -20.71 -5.03 -0.79
C ARG A 40 -20.53 -3.88 -1.78
N GLN A 41 -20.79 -2.64 -1.36
CA GLN A 41 -20.58 -1.47 -2.22
C GLN A 41 -19.09 -1.25 -2.50
N SER A 42 -18.22 -1.52 -1.52
CA SER A 42 -16.76 -1.47 -1.71
C SER A 42 -16.29 -2.53 -2.70
N LEU A 43 -16.82 -3.75 -2.65
CA LEU A 43 -16.51 -4.79 -3.63
C LEU A 43 -16.98 -4.42 -5.03
N LEU A 44 -18.17 -3.85 -5.19
CA LEU A 44 -18.68 -3.36 -6.47
C LEU A 44 -17.78 -2.24 -7.02
N LEU A 45 -17.54 -1.20 -6.22
CA LEU A 45 -16.71 -0.07 -6.61
C LEU A 45 -15.29 -0.52 -6.99
N ASN A 46 -14.70 -1.36 -6.15
CA ASN A 46 -13.37 -1.88 -6.37
C ASN A 46 -13.30 -2.80 -7.60
N SER A 47 -14.36 -3.53 -7.94
CA SER A 47 -14.41 -4.31 -9.18
C SER A 47 -14.37 -3.42 -10.41
N VAL A 48 -15.15 -2.33 -10.42
CA VAL A 48 -15.15 -1.33 -11.50
C VAL A 48 -13.78 -0.65 -11.63
N ILE A 49 -13.21 -0.22 -10.49
CA ILE A 49 -11.86 0.36 -10.43
C ILE A 49 -10.83 -0.63 -10.95
N THR A 50 -10.88 -1.90 -10.53
CA THR A 50 -9.91 -2.93 -10.92
C THR A 50 -9.95 -3.15 -12.43
N ILE A 51 -11.14 -3.20 -13.04
CA ILE A 51 -11.29 -3.34 -14.50
C ILE A 51 -10.70 -2.12 -15.22
N LEU A 52 -10.97 -0.91 -14.71
CA LEU A 52 -10.43 0.32 -15.26
C LEU A 52 -8.89 0.34 -15.18
N LEU A 53 -8.32 0.02 -14.01
CA LEU A 53 -6.87 -0.04 -13.81
C LEU A 53 -6.21 -1.14 -14.66
N LEU A 54 -6.86 -2.30 -14.79
CA LEU A 54 -6.40 -3.37 -15.67
C LEU A 54 -6.34 -2.89 -17.12
N GLY A 55 -7.39 -2.23 -17.62
CA GLY A 55 -7.43 -1.67 -18.97
C GLY A 55 -6.31 -0.67 -19.22
N ILE A 56 -6.10 0.27 -18.29
CA ILE A 56 -5.00 1.24 -18.37
C ILE A 56 -3.64 0.53 -18.37
N LEU A 57 -3.44 -0.46 -17.49
CA LEU A 57 -2.17 -1.18 -17.40
C LEU A 57 -1.85 -1.98 -18.67
N LEU A 58 -2.86 -2.56 -19.33
CA LEU A 58 -2.66 -3.26 -20.60
C LEU A 58 -2.28 -2.29 -21.72
N ILE A 59 -2.93 -1.12 -21.81
CA ILE A 59 -2.58 -0.07 -22.76
C ILE A 59 -1.14 0.44 -22.51
N VAL A 60 -0.80 0.68 -21.24
CA VAL A 60 0.55 1.12 -20.85
C VAL A 60 1.59 0.04 -21.16
N ALA A 61 1.25 -1.24 -20.96
CA ALA A 61 2.13 -2.35 -21.32
C ALA A 61 2.43 -2.36 -22.82
N ASP A 62 1.43 -2.19 -23.68
CA ASP A 62 1.64 -2.14 -25.13
C ASP A 62 2.38 -0.86 -25.56
N MET A 63 2.24 0.25 -24.82
CA MET A 63 3.00 1.47 -25.07
C MET A 63 4.51 1.35 -24.81
N ILE A 64 4.98 0.30 -24.14
CA ILE A 64 6.42 0.06 -23.92
C ILE A 64 7.18 -0.11 -25.24
N LEU A 65 6.52 -0.59 -26.30
CA LEU A 65 7.11 -0.70 -27.65
C LEU A 65 7.59 0.64 -28.21
N TYR A 66 6.95 1.75 -27.81
CA TYR A 66 7.29 3.09 -28.28
C TYR A 66 8.43 3.74 -27.48
N MET A 67 8.97 3.08 -26.45
CA MET A 67 10.06 3.61 -25.61
C MET A 67 11.46 3.43 -26.23
N ASN A 68 11.54 3.02 -27.50
CA ASN A 68 12.79 2.90 -28.28
C ASN A 68 13.86 2.02 -27.59
N GLN A 69 13.43 0.94 -26.94
CA GLN A 69 14.31 -0.07 -26.35
C GLN A 69 14.57 -1.23 -27.33
N GLU A 70 15.62 -2.00 -27.06
CA GLU A 70 15.95 -3.20 -27.80
C GLU A 70 14.76 -4.19 -27.82
N GLU A 71 14.42 -4.72 -29.00
CA GLU A 71 13.16 -5.49 -29.20
C GLU A 71 13.04 -6.68 -28.25
N ALA A 72 14.14 -7.38 -27.97
CA ALA A 72 14.17 -8.51 -27.04
C ALA A 72 13.81 -8.09 -25.60
N VAL A 73 14.27 -6.91 -25.15
CA VAL A 73 14.00 -6.38 -23.81
C VAL A 73 12.58 -5.82 -23.73
N ALA A 74 12.12 -5.14 -24.79
CA ALA A 74 10.77 -4.61 -24.88
C ALA A 74 9.73 -5.75 -24.83
N LEU A 75 9.93 -6.83 -25.59
CA LEU A 75 9.01 -7.97 -25.60
C LEU A 75 8.92 -8.68 -24.24
N GLN A 76 10.04 -8.86 -23.54
CA GLN A 76 10.06 -9.40 -22.18
C GLN A 76 9.37 -8.46 -21.18
N ALA A 77 9.61 -7.15 -21.27
CA ALA A 77 8.97 -6.17 -20.41
C ALA A 77 7.45 -6.12 -20.61
N ILE A 78 6.95 -6.28 -21.84
CA ILE A 78 5.52 -6.34 -22.17
C ILE A 78 4.88 -7.60 -21.58
N SER A 79 5.52 -8.77 -21.76
CA SER A 79 5.05 -10.05 -21.19
C SER A 79 4.88 -9.92 -19.67
N TYR A 80 5.93 -9.47 -18.99
CA TYR A 80 5.93 -9.23 -17.55
C TYR A 80 4.88 -8.20 -17.10
N ALA A 81 4.76 -7.08 -17.81
CA ALA A 81 3.78 -6.04 -17.50
C ALA A 81 2.34 -6.57 -17.61
N LYS A 82 2.05 -7.39 -18.62
CA LYS A 82 0.74 -8.05 -18.78
C LYS A 82 0.46 -9.03 -17.64
N ILE A 83 1.44 -9.84 -17.24
CA ILE A 83 1.30 -10.76 -16.09
C ILE A 83 1.01 -9.98 -14.81
N ILE A 84 1.73 -8.88 -14.56
CA ILE A 84 1.48 -8.01 -13.42
C ILE A 84 0.11 -7.35 -13.49
N ALA A 85 -0.32 -6.90 -14.68
CA ALA A 85 -1.63 -6.30 -14.86
C ALA A 85 -2.73 -7.27 -14.39
N PHE A 86 -2.69 -8.53 -14.80
CA PHE A 86 -3.64 -9.55 -14.31
C PHE A 86 -3.57 -9.79 -12.80
N SER A 87 -2.39 -9.64 -12.19
CA SER A 87 -2.22 -9.77 -10.74
C SER A 87 -2.89 -8.67 -9.91
N ILE A 88 -3.30 -7.56 -10.54
CA ILE A 88 -4.01 -6.49 -9.83
C ILE A 88 -5.40 -6.94 -9.36
N ILE A 89 -6.03 -7.87 -10.08
CA ILE A 89 -7.36 -8.39 -9.76
C ILE A 89 -7.40 -9.07 -8.38
N PRO A 90 -6.61 -10.14 -8.13
CA PRO A 90 -6.60 -10.77 -6.81
C PRO A 90 -6.07 -9.81 -5.73
N PHE A 91 -5.12 -8.93 -6.06
CA PHE A 91 -4.58 -7.97 -5.11
C PHE A 91 -5.62 -6.97 -4.60
N MET A 92 -6.44 -6.43 -5.50
CA MET A 92 -7.51 -5.50 -5.15
C MET A 92 -8.61 -6.19 -4.34
N ILE A 93 -8.94 -7.45 -4.65
CA ILE A 93 -9.86 -8.25 -3.82
C ILE A 93 -9.29 -8.41 -2.41
N PHE A 94 -8.02 -8.80 -2.29
CA PHE A 94 -7.35 -8.92 -0.99
C PHE A 94 -7.40 -7.60 -0.20
N GLN A 95 -7.11 -6.47 -0.86
CA GLN A 95 -7.11 -5.16 -0.22
C GLN A 95 -8.49 -4.77 0.34
N VAL A 96 -9.59 -5.03 -0.38
CA VAL A 96 -10.94 -4.72 0.14
C VAL A 96 -11.24 -5.51 1.41
N TYR A 97 -11.03 -6.82 1.40
CA TYR A 97 -11.28 -7.65 2.59
C TYR A 97 -10.33 -7.31 3.73
N ARG A 98 -9.07 -7.02 3.43
CA ARG A 98 -8.09 -6.58 4.42
C ARG A 98 -8.55 -5.29 5.09
N GLN A 99 -8.91 -4.27 4.33
CA GLN A 99 -9.35 -2.98 4.88
C GLN A 99 -10.66 -3.09 5.66
N PHE A 100 -11.56 -3.98 5.24
CA PHE A 100 -12.77 -4.30 5.99
C PHE A 100 -12.45 -4.92 7.36
N ILE A 101 -11.61 -5.95 7.39
CA ILE A 101 -11.20 -6.65 8.63
C ILE A 101 -10.40 -5.72 9.55
N GLU A 102 -9.52 -4.89 9.00
CA GLU A 102 -8.78 -3.86 9.74
C GLU A 102 -9.73 -2.79 10.31
N GLY A 103 -10.74 -2.35 9.56
CA GLY A 103 -11.80 -1.47 10.06
C GLY A 103 -12.60 -2.07 11.22
N LEU A 104 -12.78 -3.40 11.21
CA LEU A 104 -13.31 -4.17 12.34
C LEU A 104 -12.27 -4.43 13.45
N ALA A 105 -11.14 -3.73 13.47
CA ALA A 105 -10.03 -3.87 14.43
C ALA A 105 -9.51 -5.30 14.65
N PHE A 106 -9.76 -6.22 13.71
CA PHE A 106 -9.24 -7.59 13.75
C PHE A 106 -8.02 -7.70 12.85
N THR A 107 -6.90 -7.05 13.18
CA THR A 107 -5.75 -6.92 12.26
C THR A 107 -4.89 -8.20 12.13
N LYS A 108 -4.95 -9.12 13.09
CA LYS A 108 -4.10 -10.32 13.15
C LYS A 108 -4.21 -11.24 11.91
N PRO A 109 -5.40 -11.55 11.36
CA PRO A 109 -5.51 -12.42 10.18
C PRO A 109 -4.81 -11.84 8.95
N ALA A 110 -4.95 -10.54 8.69
CA ALA A 110 -4.28 -9.88 7.57
C ALA A 110 -2.75 -9.95 7.71
N MET A 111 -2.22 -9.80 8.93
CA MET A 111 -0.79 -9.94 9.22
C MET A 111 -0.28 -11.36 8.94
N TYR A 112 -0.95 -12.40 9.44
CA TYR A 112 -0.54 -13.79 9.21
C TYR A 112 -0.58 -14.15 7.72
N ILE A 113 -1.60 -13.71 6.98
CA ILE A 113 -1.71 -13.94 5.54
C ILE A 113 -0.57 -13.24 4.79
N THR A 114 -0.23 -12.01 5.16
CA THR A 114 0.85 -11.24 4.52
C THR A 114 2.21 -11.88 4.78
N LEU A 115 2.47 -12.34 6.01
CA LEU A 115 3.70 -13.07 6.34
C LEU A 115 3.82 -14.40 5.57
N ALA A 116 2.75 -15.17 5.51
CA ALA A 116 2.71 -16.40 4.71
C ALA A 116 2.92 -16.12 3.22
N ALA A 117 2.36 -15.02 2.71
CA ALA A 117 2.51 -14.61 1.32
C ALA A 117 3.97 -14.27 0.98
N VAL A 118 4.73 -13.64 1.89
CA VAL A 118 6.16 -13.41 1.68
C VAL A 118 6.92 -14.73 1.51
N LEU A 119 6.62 -15.74 2.34
CA LEU A 119 7.24 -17.07 2.21
C LEU A 119 6.87 -17.75 0.89
N VAL A 120 5.59 -17.68 0.49
CA VAL A 120 5.11 -18.18 -0.80
C VAL A 120 5.80 -17.46 -1.96
N ASN A 121 6.04 -16.15 -1.85
CA ASN A 121 6.72 -15.37 -2.87
C ASN A 121 8.19 -15.76 -3.01
N VAL A 122 8.91 -15.91 -1.89
CA VAL A 122 10.29 -16.37 -1.88
C VAL A 122 10.40 -17.77 -2.50
N PHE A 123 9.51 -18.68 -2.12
CA PHE A 123 9.45 -20.02 -2.70
C PHE A 123 9.13 -19.97 -4.20
N GLY A 124 8.13 -19.18 -4.61
CA GLY A 124 7.76 -19.00 -6.00
C GLY A 124 8.91 -18.42 -6.83
N ASN A 125 9.64 -17.44 -6.31
CA ASN A 125 10.82 -16.89 -6.97
C ASN A 125 11.91 -17.95 -7.12
N TRP A 126 12.15 -18.75 -6.08
CA TRP A 126 13.12 -19.84 -6.13
C TRP A 126 12.77 -20.89 -7.21
N VAL A 127 11.50 -21.22 -7.38
CA VAL A 127 11.03 -22.18 -8.40
C VAL A 127 11.02 -21.58 -9.81
N PHE A 128 10.37 -20.42 -10.00
CA PHE A 128 10.07 -19.88 -11.33
C PHE A 128 11.20 -19.06 -11.94
N ILE A 129 12.02 -18.38 -11.12
CA ILE A 129 13.16 -17.60 -11.62
C ILE A 129 14.33 -18.54 -11.93
N TYR A 130 14.66 -19.44 -11.00
CA TYR A 130 15.84 -20.31 -11.13
C TYR A 130 15.56 -21.67 -11.78
N GLY A 131 14.30 -22.05 -11.99
CA GLY A 131 13.94 -23.32 -12.65
C GLY A 131 14.19 -24.57 -11.78
N ASN A 132 14.39 -24.40 -10.47
CA ASN A 132 14.53 -25.55 -9.56
C ASN A 132 13.20 -26.33 -9.49
N LEU A 133 13.29 -27.66 -9.48
CA LEU A 133 12.21 -28.66 -9.72
C LEU A 133 11.97 -29.10 -11.18
N GLY A 134 12.89 -28.81 -12.11
CA GLY A 134 12.81 -29.33 -13.49
C GLY A 134 11.90 -28.50 -14.42
N LEU A 135 11.59 -27.26 -14.02
CA LEU A 135 10.91 -26.27 -14.85
C LEU A 135 11.95 -25.41 -15.58
N PRO A 136 11.68 -24.95 -16.81
CA PRO A 136 12.56 -24.00 -17.49
C PRO A 136 12.66 -22.69 -16.71
N ALA A 137 13.85 -22.08 -16.69
CA ALA A 137 14.08 -20.80 -16.01
C ALA A 137 13.38 -19.67 -16.78
N TYR A 138 12.20 -19.25 -16.30
CA TYR A 138 11.40 -18.19 -16.93
C TYR A 138 11.91 -16.77 -16.62
N GLY A 139 13.00 -16.64 -15.84
CA GLY A 139 13.67 -15.37 -15.57
C GLY A 139 12.72 -14.28 -15.09
N LEU A 140 12.58 -13.21 -15.89
CA LEU A 140 11.72 -12.06 -15.60
C LEU A 140 10.23 -12.43 -15.51
N ASP A 141 9.73 -13.24 -16.44
CA ASP A 141 8.34 -13.70 -16.44
C ASP A 141 8.05 -14.60 -15.24
N GLY A 142 9.04 -15.38 -14.81
CA GLY A 142 8.96 -16.19 -13.59
C GLY A 142 8.70 -15.38 -12.33
N ALA A 143 9.31 -14.19 -12.21
CA ALA A 143 9.03 -13.25 -11.12
C ALA A 143 7.58 -12.72 -11.18
N GLY A 144 7.06 -12.50 -12.40
CA GLY A 144 5.68 -12.11 -12.64
C GLY A 144 4.69 -13.19 -12.17
N TYR A 145 4.90 -14.44 -12.57
CA TYR A 145 4.05 -15.57 -12.16
C TYR A 145 4.12 -15.82 -10.66
N SER A 146 5.30 -15.75 -10.05
CA SER A 146 5.46 -15.85 -8.59
C SER A 146 4.62 -14.80 -7.86
N THR A 147 4.62 -13.56 -8.36
CA THR A 147 3.83 -12.46 -7.80
C THR A 147 2.33 -12.69 -7.98
N LEU A 148 1.89 -13.16 -9.16
CA LEU A 148 0.50 -13.52 -9.46
C LEU A 148 -0.01 -14.60 -8.51
N ILE A 149 0.76 -15.68 -8.33
CA ILE A 149 0.43 -16.80 -7.45
C ILE A 149 0.34 -16.34 -6.01
N THR A 150 1.30 -15.53 -5.56
CA THR A 150 1.32 -14.96 -4.21
C THR A 150 0.06 -14.11 -3.96
N ARG A 151 -0.28 -13.20 -4.87
CA ARG A 151 -1.47 -12.33 -4.75
C ARG A 151 -2.77 -13.14 -4.81
N SER A 152 -2.81 -14.17 -5.65
CA SER A 152 -3.96 -15.09 -5.74
C SER A 152 -4.14 -15.90 -4.46
N PHE A 153 -3.04 -16.38 -3.86
CA PHE A 153 -3.04 -17.04 -2.56
C PHE A 153 -3.58 -16.10 -1.48
N MET A 154 -3.07 -14.87 -1.40
CA MET A 154 -3.57 -13.86 -0.45
C MET A 154 -5.08 -13.65 -0.59
N ALA A 155 -5.57 -13.47 -1.82
CA ALA A 155 -6.99 -13.29 -2.10
C ALA A 155 -7.84 -14.50 -1.70
N ALA A 156 -7.39 -15.71 -2.04
CA ALA A 156 -8.09 -16.95 -1.71
C ALA A 156 -8.13 -17.19 -0.19
N THR A 157 -7.03 -17.01 0.51
CA THR A 157 -6.95 -17.22 1.96
C THR A 157 -7.80 -16.22 2.72
N ILE A 158 -7.78 -14.93 2.34
CA ILE A 158 -8.62 -13.93 3.04
C ILE A 158 -10.11 -14.15 2.75
N LEU A 159 -10.47 -14.48 1.51
CA LEU A 159 -11.85 -14.76 1.13
C LEU A 159 -12.39 -15.98 1.89
N THR A 160 -11.64 -17.08 1.91
CA THR A 160 -12.03 -18.29 2.65
C THR A 160 -12.13 -18.05 4.15
N TYR A 161 -11.22 -17.26 4.73
CA TYR A 161 -11.27 -16.90 6.14
C TYR A 161 -12.53 -16.09 6.48
N VAL A 162 -12.81 -15.02 5.73
CA VAL A 162 -13.97 -14.15 5.96
C VAL A 162 -15.29 -14.90 5.76
N LEU A 163 -15.38 -15.78 4.76
CA LEU A 163 -16.60 -16.55 4.49
C LEU A 163 -16.84 -17.67 5.51
N LYS A 164 -15.79 -18.28 6.07
CA LYS A 164 -15.92 -19.39 7.03
C LYS A 164 -16.08 -18.93 8.47
N ALA A 165 -15.43 -17.83 8.87
CA ALA A 165 -15.44 -17.41 10.26
C ALA A 165 -16.83 -16.94 10.71
N GLN A 166 -17.33 -17.59 11.77
CA GLN A 166 -18.66 -17.37 12.33
C GLN A 166 -18.87 -15.93 12.83
N GLN A 167 -17.78 -15.26 13.22
CA GLN A 167 -17.74 -13.85 13.62
C GLN A 167 -18.08 -12.89 12.48
N TYR A 168 -17.90 -13.28 11.22
CA TYR A 168 -18.21 -12.42 10.08
C TYR A 168 -19.54 -12.76 9.40
N LYS A 169 -20.13 -13.93 9.67
CA LYS A 169 -21.45 -14.31 9.14
C LYS A 169 -22.55 -13.30 9.47
N GLN A 170 -22.45 -12.62 10.62
CA GLN A 170 -23.35 -11.54 11.03
C GLN A 170 -23.31 -10.29 10.13
N TYR A 171 -22.29 -10.13 9.28
CA TYR A 171 -22.16 -9.04 8.31
C TYR A 171 -22.56 -9.47 6.89
N GLU A 172 -23.05 -10.71 6.73
CA GLU A 172 -23.39 -11.34 5.44
C GLU A 172 -22.35 -11.03 4.33
N PRO A 173 -21.10 -11.56 4.43
CA PRO A 173 -20.00 -11.27 3.51
C PRO A 173 -20.15 -11.92 2.12
N SER A 174 -21.38 -12.18 1.70
CA SER A 174 -21.73 -12.81 0.43
C SER A 174 -21.83 -11.78 -0.69
N PHE A 175 -21.49 -12.18 -1.91
CA PHE A 175 -21.72 -11.49 -3.19
C PHE A 175 -23.22 -11.35 -3.55
N LYS A 176 -24.14 -11.31 -2.58
CA LYS A 176 -25.56 -11.08 -2.85
C LYS A 176 -25.77 -9.58 -3.02
N PHE A 177 -25.76 -9.13 -4.27
CA PHE A 177 -26.07 -7.76 -4.66
C PHE A 177 -27.53 -7.43 -4.32
N ARG A 178 -27.77 -6.97 -3.09
CA ARG A 178 -29.07 -6.46 -2.66
C ARG A 178 -29.02 -4.93 -2.74
N ASN A 179 -29.43 -4.40 -3.89
CA ASN A 179 -29.51 -2.97 -4.26
C ASN A 179 -28.21 -2.15 -4.19
N ILE A 180 -27.97 -1.32 -5.21
CA ILE A 180 -26.89 -0.33 -5.20
C ILE A 180 -27.28 0.79 -4.24
N ASN A 181 -26.50 0.95 -3.17
CA ASN A 181 -26.70 2.04 -2.20
C ASN A 181 -25.85 3.24 -2.63
N TRP A 182 -26.43 4.09 -3.47
CA TRP A 182 -25.77 5.27 -4.04
C TRP A 182 -25.16 6.22 -2.99
N PRO A 183 -25.81 6.49 -1.84
CA PRO A 183 -25.21 7.24 -0.74
C PRO A 183 -23.84 6.70 -0.30
N VAL A 184 -23.73 5.40 -0.01
CA VAL A 184 -22.50 4.76 0.46
C VAL A 184 -21.42 4.78 -0.63
N LEU A 185 -21.82 4.56 -1.89
CA LEU A 185 -20.90 4.60 -3.02
C LEU A 185 -20.31 6.01 -3.22
N ARG A 186 -21.14 7.04 -3.09
CA ARG A 186 -20.70 8.45 -3.18
C ARG A 186 -19.76 8.80 -2.04
N GLU A 187 -20.00 8.31 -0.83
CA GLU A 187 -19.13 8.53 0.32
C GLU A 187 -17.76 7.84 0.13
N LEU A 188 -17.75 6.58 -0.33
CA LEU A 188 -16.54 5.85 -0.70
C LEU A 188 -15.73 6.59 -1.77
N LEU A 189 -16.37 7.11 -2.82
CA LEU A 189 -15.70 7.90 -3.86
C LEU A 189 -15.20 9.25 -3.34
N ARG A 190 -15.98 9.94 -2.50
CA ARG A 190 -15.62 11.25 -1.93
C ARG A 190 -14.38 11.17 -1.05
N ILE A 191 -14.15 10.06 -0.36
CA ILE A 191 -12.96 9.83 0.47
C ILE A 191 -11.84 9.18 -0.36
N GLY A 192 -12.19 8.19 -1.19
CA GLY A 192 -11.26 7.37 -1.94
C GLY A 192 -10.56 8.11 -3.09
N VAL A 193 -11.29 8.92 -3.87
CA VAL A 193 -10.72 9.63 -5.02
C VAL A 193 -9.69 10.67 -4.57
N PRO A 194 -9.96 11.55 -3.59
CA PRO A 194 -8.94 12.49 -3.09
C PRO A 194 -7.74 11.77 -2.47
N THR A 195 -7.96 10.66 -1.77
CA THR A 195 -6.86 9.86 -1.19
C THR A 195 -6.00 9.20 -2.26
N GLY A 196 -6.61 8.68 -3.33
CA GLY A 196 -5.91 8.15 -4.49
C GLY A 196 -5.07 9.21 -5.19
N PHE A 197 -5.63 10.39 -5.44
CA PHE A 197 -4.89 11.50 -6.03
C PHE A 197 -3.76 12.00 -5.13
N GLN A 198 -4.00 12.09 -3.82
CA GLN A 198 -2.99 12.49 -2.86
C GLN A 198 -1.75 11.58 -2.94
N HIS A 199 -1.94 10.27 -2.86
CA HIS A 199 -0.82 9.32 -2.95
C HIS A 199 -0.19 9.28 -4.35
N PHE A 200 -0.99 9.46 -5.40
CA PHE A 200 -0.48 9.58 -6.77
C PHE A 200 0.46 10.78 -6.91
N PHE A 201 0.06 11.96 -6.42
CA PHE A 201 0.90 13.15 -6.45
C PHE A 201 2.14 13.04 -5.55
N GLU A 202 2.00 12.41 -4.38
CA GLU A 202 3.11 12.16 -3.46
C GLU A 202 4.19 11.28 -4.11
N VAL A 203 3.81 10.10 -4.60
CA VAL A 203 4.74 9.18 -5.27
C VAL A 203 5.26 9.76 -6.58
N GLY A 204 4.41 10.50 -7.31
CA GLY A 204 4.78 11.22 -8.52
C GLY A 204 5.85 12.28 -8.27
N ALA A 205 5.71 13.07 -7.21
CA ALA A 205 6.69 14.08 -6.82
C ALA A 205 8.04 13.46 -6.42
N PHE A 206 8.05 12.36 -5.65
CA PHE A 206 9.28 11.63 -5.34
C PHE A 206 9.94 11.05 -6.60
N SER A 207 9.15 10.48 -7.51
CA SER A 207 9.66 9.93 -8.77
C SER A 207 10.25 11.02 -9.67
N PHE A 208 9.58 12.17 -9.78
CA PHE A 208 10.07 13.31 -10.54
C PHE A 208 11.35 13.90 -9.92
N SER A 209 11.40 14.02 -8.60
CA SER A 209 12.60 14.46 -7.88
C SER A 209 13.79 13.53 -8.12
N ALA A 210 13.56 12.21 -8.12
CA ALA A 210 14.60 11.24 -8.44
C ALA A 210 15.14 11.41 -9.87
N ILE A 211 14.27 11.71 -10.86
CA ILE A 211 14.71 12.00 -12.24
C ILE A 211 15.57 13.27 -12.29
N MET A 212 15.15 14.34 -11.61
CA MET A 212 15.92 15.59 -11.55
C MET A 212 17.31 15.38 -10.93
N ILE A 213 17.40 14.58 -9.86
CA ILE A 213 18.68 14.23 -9.24
C ILE A 213 19.53 13.37 -10.18
N GLY A 214 18.90 12.52 -10.99
CA GLY A 214 19.56 11.77 -12.05
C GLY A 214 20.27 12.65 -13.07
N TRP A 215 19.81 13.89 -13.31
CA TRP A 215 20.51 14.85 -14.18
C TRP A 215 21.78 15.42 -13.57
N LEU A 216 21.93 15.39 -12.24
CA LEU A 216 23.12 15.88 -11.53
C LEU A 216 24.26 14.86 -11.55
N GLY A 217 23.95 13.57 -11.69
CA GLY A 217 24.93 12.49 -11.82
C GLY A 217 24.48 11.17 -11.19
N SER A 218 25.16 10.09 -11.57
CA SER A 218 24.87 8.74 -11.09
C SER A 218 25.16 8.57 -9.60
N THR A 219 26.22 9.20 -9.09
CA THR A 219 26.62 9.16 -7.67
C THR A 219 25.55 9.79 -6.77
N GLN A 220 25.00 10.93 -7.17
CA GLN A 220 23.94 11.65 -6.45
C GLN A 220 22.63 10.88 -6.49
N LEU A 221 22.30 10.29 -7.64
CA LEU A 221 21.11 9.45 -7.78
C LEU A 221 21.19 8.21 -6.88
N ALA A 222 22.34 7.53 -6.85
CA ALA A 222 22.56 6.38 -5.97
C ALA A 222 22.43 6.77 -4.50
N ALA A 223 23.05 7.87 -4.08
CA ALA A 223 22.95 8.40 -2.73
C ALA A 223 21.50 8.74 -2.34
N HIS A 224 20.74 9.35 -3.26
CA HIS A 224 19.34 9.67 -3.05
C HIS A 224 18.46 8.41 -2.92
N GLN A 225 18.68 7.38 -3.76
CA GLN A 225 17.94 6.12 -3.69
C GLN A 225 18.18 5.38 -2.36
N ILE A 226 19.41 5.42 -1.84
CA ILE A 226 19.74 4.87 -0.52
C ILE A 226 18.96 5.62 0.57
N ALA A 227 19.01 6.97 0.54
CA ALA A 227 18.29 7.79 1.50
C ALA A 227 16.77 7.57 1.43
N LEU A 228 16.20 7.47 0.23
CA LEU A 228 14.78 7.24 0.01
C LEU A 228 14.34 5.83 0.49
N SER A 229 15.19 4.82 0.27
CA SER A 229 14.91 3.45 0.73
C SER A 229 14.89 3.36 2.26
N LEU A 230 15.86 4.00 2.92
CA LEU A 230 15.89 4.11 4.39
C LEU A 230 14.66 4.87 4.90
N ALA A 231 14.35 6.03 4.31
CA ALA A 231 13.20 6.83 4.69
C ALA A 231 11.88 6.05 4.53
N SER A 232 11.73 5.32 3.42
CA SER A 232 10.54 4.50 3.13
C SER A 232 10.34 3.40 4.18
N ALA A 233 11.41 2.76 4.66
CA ALA A 233 11.31 1.72 5.68
C ALA A 233 10.70 2.25 6.98
N SER A 234 11.16 3.42 7.43
CA SER A 234 10.60 4.09 8.61
C SER A 234 9.18 4.64 8.36
N PHE A 235 8.90 5.14 7.14
CA PHE A 235 7.56 5.60 6.76
C PHE A 235 6.50 4.49 6.83
N MET A 236 6.85 3.25 6.45
CA MET A 236 5.94 2.10 6.57
C MET A 236 5.47 1.86 8.01
N VAL A 237 6.34 2.13 9.01
CA VAL A 237 5.97 2.02 10.43
C VAL A 237 4.92 3.06 10.80
N ILE A 238 5.07 4.30 10.33
CA ILE A 238 4.10 5.38 10.56
C ILE A 238 2.77 5.07 9.91
N LEU A 239 2.78 4.58 8.66
CA LEU A 239 1.56 4.22 7.95
C LEU A 239 0.74 3.20 8.76
N GLY A 240 1.41 2.24 9.41
CA GLY A 240 0.76 1.31 10.34
C GLY A 240 0.14 2.01 11.56
N ILE A 241 0.86 2.95 12.19
CA ILE A 241 0.36 3.75 13.32
C ILE A 241 -0.83 4.63 12.90
N SER A 242 -0.75 5.25 11.72
CA SER A 242 -1.80 6.09 11.15
C SER A 242 -3.07 5.29 10.85
N ALA A 243 -2.94 4.08 10.30
CA ALA A 243 -4.06 3.17 10.11
C ALA A 243 -4.70 2.75 11.45
N ALA A 244 -3.89 2.41 12.45
CA ALA A 244 -4.38 2.11 13.80
C ALA A 244 -5.11 3.31 14.44
N GLY A 245 -4.57 4.51 14.26
CA GLY A 245 -5.19 5.77 14.66
C GLY A 245 -6.55 5.99 14.01
N THR A 246 -6.63 5.79 12.69
CA THR A 246 -7.86 5.90 11.90
C THR A 246 -8.95 4.98 12.48
N ILE A 247 -8.62 3.72 12.74
CA ILE A 247 -9.54 2.72 13.29
C ILE A 247 -10.02 3.10 14.70
N ARG A 248 -9.09 3.52 15.58
CA ARG A 248 -9.41 3.88 16.97
C ARG A 248 -10.26 5.14 17.04
N VAL A 249 -9.87 6.18 16.29
CA VAL A 249 -10.59 7.45 16.20
C VAL A 249 -11.98 7.22 15.61
N GLY A 250 -12.09 6.53 14.48
CA GLY A 250 -13.38 6.23 13.84
C GLY A 250 -14.32 5.41 14.71
N HIS A 251 -13.81 4.40 15.43
CA HIS A 251 -14.60 3.63 16.38
C HIS A 251 -15.13 4.50 17.54
N THR A 252 -14.28 5.34 18.14
CA THR A 252 -14.70 6.25 19.23
C THR A 252 -15.65 7.34 18.76
N TYR A 253 -15.49 7.80 17.51
CA TYR A 253 -16.36 8.77 16.88
C TYR A 253 -17.75 8.17 16.61
N GLY A 254 -17.81 6.92 16.15
CA GLY A 254 -19.06 6.17 16.01
C GLY A 254 -19.84 6.04 17.32
N ARG A 255 -19.15 5.88 18.47
CA ARG A 255 -19.74 5.84 19.81
C ARG A 255 -20.17 7.22 20.36
N LYS A 256 -20.02 8.30 19.59
CA LYS A 256 -20.31 9.70 19.96
C LYS A 256 -19.54 10.21 21.19
N ASN A 257 -18.42 9.59 21.57
CA ASN A 257 -17.62 10.04 22.71
C ASN A 257 -16.46 10.96 22.26
N ILE A 258 -16.71 12.27 22.22
CA ILE A 258 -15.76 13.28 21.74
C ILE A 258 -14.48 13.33 22.59
N GLN A 259 -14.56 13.02 23.90
CA GLN A 259 -13.38 13.01 24.76
C GLN A 259 -12.42 11.88 24.36
N ASP A 260 -12.96 10.71 24.07
CA ASP A 260 -12.16 9.55 23.64
C ASP A 260 -11.60 9.74 22.23
N VAL A 261 -12.33 10.43 21.34
CA VAL A 261 -11.83 10.83 20.01
C VAL A 261 -10.58 11.70 20.15
N ARG A 262 -10.60 12.73 21.01
CA ARG A 262 -9.45 13.61 21.26
C ARG A 262 -8.27 12.85 21.86
N LYS A 263 -8.52 11.97 22.85
CA LYS A 263 -7.48 11.14 23.46
C LYS A 263 -6.85 10.19 22.43
N ALA A 264 -7.67 9.52 21.61
CA ALA A 264 -7.19 8.60 20.57
C ALA A 264 -6.34 9.33 19.52
N GLY A 265 -6.79 10.51 19.07
CA GLY A 265 -6.02 11.33 18.13
C GLY A 265 -4.70 11.83 18.71
N PHE A 266 -4.72 12.34 19.95
CA PHE A 266 -3.51 12.83 20.62
C PHE A 266 -2.50 11.70 20.85
N LEU A 267 -2.93 10.55 21.36
CA LEU A 267 -2.07 9.40 21.58
C LEU A 267 -1.47 8.87 20.28
N THR A 268 -2.25 8.81 19.20
CA THR A 268 -1.75 8.39 17.87
C THR A 268 -0.67 9.35 17.39
N THR A 269 -0.90 10.66 17.50
CA THR A 269 0.07 11.69 17.08
C THR A 269 1.34 11.63 17.92
N LEU A 270 1.21 11.48 19.24
CA LEU A 270 2.34 11.38 20.15
C LEU A 270 3.17 10.12 19.88
N PHE A 271 2.53 8.98 19.63
CA PHE A 271 3.22 7.75 19.25
C PHE A 271 3.94 7.90 17.90
N ALA A 272 3.28 8.45 16.89
CA ALA A 272 3.89 8.69 15.58
C ALA A 272 5.11 9.62 15.69
N ALA A 273 4.98 10.74 16.41
CA ALA A 273 6.07 11.68 16.64
C ALA A 273 7.24 11.05 17.41
N SER A 274 6.95 10.22 18.43
CA SER A 274 7.97 9.53 19.21
C SER A 274 8.75 8.52 18.38
N VAL A 275 8.07 7.72 17.56
CA VAL A 275 8.70 6.74 16.65
C VAL A 275 9.53 7.46 15.58
N MET A 276 9.06 8.60 15.08
CA MET A 276 9.83 9.40 14.12
C MET A 276 11.03 10.10 14.70
N ALA A 277 10.91 10.66 15.90
CA ALA A 277 12.05 11.21 16.62
C ALA A 277 13.11 10.12 16.85
N PHE A 278 12.68 8.92 17.27
CA PHE A 278 13.57 7.78 17.46
C PHE A 278 14.25 7.35 16.14
N SER A 279 13.50 7.23 15.05
CA SER A 279 14.04 6.92 13.71
C SER A 279 15.04 7.98 13.24
N GLY A 280 14.70 9.27 13.40
CA GLY A 280 15.57 10.39 13.03
C GLY A 280 16.87 10.39 13.82
N ILE A 281 16.82 10.10 15.13
CA ILE A 281 18.03 9.95 15.95
C ILE A 281 18.91 8.81 15.43
N ILE A 282 18.31 7.65 15.11
CA ILE A 282 19.05 6.52 14.54
C ILE A 282 19.72 6.91 13.22
N PHE A 283 19.02 7.61 12.34
CA PHE A 283 19.57 8.07 11.07
C PHE A 283 20.74 9.03 11.24
N ILE A 284 20.67 9.94 12.21
CA ILE A 284 21.79 10.86 12.52
C ILE A 284 22.97 10.09 13.10
N LEU A 285 22.74 9.15 14.04
CA LEU A 285 23.80 8.39 14.72
C LEU A 285 24.51 7.39 13.78
N PHE A 286 23.77 6.78 12.86
CA PHE A 286 24.26 5.77 11.93
C PHE A 286 24.43 6.29 10.49
N ARG A 287 24.49 7.62 10.30
CA ARG A 287 24.61 8.26 8.97
C ARG A 287 25.75 7.71 8.11
N ASP A 288 26.87 7.32 8.74
CA ASP A 288 28.07 6.83 8.05
C ASP A 288 28.05 5.30 7.89
N LYS A 289 27.20 4.58 8.65
CA LYS A 289 27.12 3.11 8.66
C LYS A 289 25.97 2.55 7.82
N LEU A 290 24.85 3.26 7.71
CA LEU A 290 23.70 2.82 6.92
C LEU A 290 24.01 2.76 5.41
N PRO A 291 24.74 3.72 4.81
CA PRO A 291 25.09 3.66 3.38
C PRO A 291 26.02 2.49 3.03
N LEU A 292 26.87 2.05 3.98
CA LEU A 292 27.80 0.92 3.80
C LEU A 292 27.08 -0.42 3.53
N ILE A 293 25.79 -0.54 3.89
CA ILE A 293 24.99 -1.74 3.60
C ILE A 293 24.67 -1.83 2.10
N PHE A 294 24.57 -0.68 1.42
CA PHE A 294 24.14 -0.60 0.02
C PHE A 294 25.31 -0.44 -0.96
N THR A 295 26.39 0.22 -0.56
CA THR A 295 27.53 0.46 -1.45
C THR A 295 28.84 0.56 -0.68
N THR A 296 29.94 0.24 -1.36
CA THR A 296 31.30 0.42 -0.89
C THR A 296 31.97 1.67 -1.47
N ASP A 297 31.28 2.42 -2.33
CA ASP A 297 31.83 3.61 -2.97
C ASP A 297 31.88 4.81 -1.98
N PRO A 298 33.07 5.32 -1.65
CA PRO A 298 33.23 6.39 -0.66
C PRO A 298 32.56 7.71 -1.06
N ASP A 299 32.45 8.03 -2.35
CA ASP A 299 31.85 9.29 -2.80
C ASP A 299 30.31 9.26 -2.66
N VAL A 300 29.71 8.09 -2.91
CA VAL A 300 28.27 7.85 -2.68
C VAL A 300 27.97 7.90 -1.18
N ILE A 301 28.82 7.31 -0.34
CA ILE A 301 28.63 7.29 1.12
C ILE A 301 28.65 8.71 1.68
N LYS A 302 29.61 9.53 1.28
CA LYS A 302 29.73 10.91 1.77
C LYS A 302 28.51 11.76 1.38
N THR A 303 28.01 11.58 0.17
CA THR A 303 26.81 12.27 -0.31
C THR A 303 25.53 11.72 0.34
N ALA A 304 25.46 10.41 0.58
CA ALA A 304 24.33 9.80 1.27
C ALA A 304 24.26 10.25 2.75
N ALA A 305 25.40 10.36 3.43
CA ALA A 305 25.46 10.78 4.83
C ALA A 305 24.90 12.19 5.05
N THR A 306 25.13 13.13 4.11
CA THR A 306 24.54 14.47 4.18
C THR A 306 23.03 14.44 3.92
N LEU A 307 22.59 13.65 2.92
CA LEU A 307 21.16 13.47 2.62
C LEU A 307 20.39 12.79 3.75
N ILE A 308 21.01 11.85 4.48
CA ILE A 308 20.38 11.16 5.62
C ILE A 308 20.04 12.15 6.76
N ILE A 309 20.87 13.17 6.99
CA ILE A 309 20.58 14.20 7.99
C ILE A 309 19.33 15.00 7.58
N VAL A 310 19.23 15.37 6.31
CA VAL A 310 18.05 16.05 5.76
C VAL A 310 16.81 15.15 5.86
N ALA A 311 16.97 13.86 5.53
CA ALA A 311 15.91 12.86 5.66
C ALA A 311 15.41 12.71 7.10
N ALA A 312 16.31 12.76 8.10
CA ALA A 312 15.93 12.69 9.51
C ALA A 312 15.05 13.88 9.95
N LEU A 313 15.34 15.09 9.46
CA LEU A 313 14.51 16.27 9.72
C LEU A 313 13.17 16.18 8.98
N PHE A 314 13.19 15.75 7.72
CA PHE A 314 12.00 15.55 6.89
C PHE A 314 11.03 14.54 7.55
N GLN A 315 11.57 13.47 8.12
CA GLN A 315 10.82 12.37 8.70
C GLN A 315 9.91 12.75 9.88
N ILE A 316 10.30 13.77 10.67
CA ILE A 316 9.46 14.28 11.76
C ILE A 316 8.21 14.97 11.19
N SER A 317 8.39 15.81 10.16
CA SER A 317 7.29 16.51 9.49
C SER A 317 6.36 15.52 8.79
N ASP A 318 6.96 14.56 8.09
CA ASP A 318 6.24 13.52 7.35
C ASP A 318 5.40 12.63 8.29
N GLY A 319 5.94 12.26 9.45
CA GLY A 319 5.19 11.51 10.46
C GLY A 319 4.02 12.26 11.06
N ALA A 320 4.17 13.56 11.30
CA ALA A 320 3.08 14.41 11.77
C ALA A 320 1.96 14.52 10.71
N GLN A 321 2.35 14.69 9.44
CA GLN A 321 1.43 14.75 8.30
C GLN A 321 0.65 13.44 8.14
N ALA A 322 1.34 12.29 8.13
CA ALA A 322 0.73 10.98 8.00
C ALA A 322 -0.20 10.64 9.18
N ALA A 323 0.18 11.00 10.41
CA ALA A 323 -0.67 10.81 11.60
C ALA A 323 -1.93 11.70 11.54
N GLY A 324 -1.77 12.98 11.17
CA GLY A 324 -2.87 13.92 11.02
C GLY A 324 -3.89 13.46 9.97
N LEU A 325 -3.41 12.97 8.83
CA LEU A 325 -4.26 12.40 7.78
C LEU A 325 -5.08 11.21 8.28
N GLY A 326 -4.46 10.29 9.02
CA GLY A 326 -5.17 9.13 9.58
C GLY A 326 -6.28 9.55 10.55
N ILE A 327 -5.99 10.50 11.43
CA ILE A 327 -6.97 11.02 12.40
C ILE A 327 -8.13 11.72 11.69
N LEU A 328 -7.84 12.61 10.72
CA LEU A 328 -8.86 13.33 9.97
C LEU A 328 -9.75 12.37 9.17
N ARG A 329 -9.16 11.39 8.49
CA ARG A 329 -9.92 10.34 7.77
C ARG A 329 -10.82 9.55 8.72
N GLY A 330 -10.39 9.29 9.95
CA GLY A 330 -11.21 8.63 10.97
C GLY A 330 -12.42 9.45 11.47
N ILE A 331 -12.42 10.77 11.28
CA ILE A 331 -13.51 11.67 11.74
C ILE A 331 -14.41 12.09 10.57
N THR A 332 -13.94 11.99 9.33
CA THR A 332 -14.62 12.53 8.15
C THR A 332 -15.88 11.74 7.79
N VAL A 333 -16.97 12.48 7.52
CA VAL A 333 -18.27 12.05 6.95
C VAL A 333 -18.54 12.90 5.70
#